data_AF-A0A1V4HKK4-F1
#
_entry.id   AF-A0A1V4HKK4-F1
#
_cell.length_a   1.000
_cell.length_b   1.000
_cell.length_c   1.000
_cell.angle_alpha   90.00
_cell.angle_beta   90.00
_cell.angle_gamma   90.00
#
_symmetry.space_group_name_H-M   'P 1'
#
loop_
_entity.id
_entity.type
_entity.pdbx_description
1 polymer ?
#
loop_
_entity_poly.entity_id
_entity_poly.type
_entity_poly.pdbx_seq_one_letter_code
_entity_poly.pdbx_strand_id
1 'polypeptide(L)'
;MKKRKFVQALMPVMMIAMIVLLAGCGTQPMVLDPKGPVGAEQRDLIMISTVLCTIILVPVLALTAWIVWRYRDKEGNRASYKPNWAHSTTLEVVWWAIPIVIIATLAVVTIRYTHALEPSKPLKSDKAPITVQVTSLDWKWLFTYPELGIATVNYLQIPEDTPIKFELTSDAPMNSFWVPQLGGQIYTMSGMAMTLYLQADEIGHYFGTGANFSGEHFADMTFDVNATSKQDFDAFVAKTKKVPNKLTMESYEALAKPGKSGVQYFSAIPDGLFEKIVTKYTKGQSIHSGHGAAAETTKETPKSSGSDKNGTMEHQMDHSQMKTTK
;
A
#
# COMPACT_ATOMS: atom_id res chain seq x y z
N MET A 1 18.00 12.91 -53.43
CA MET A 1 18.96 12.95 -52.30
C MET A 1 18.65 13.98 -51.21
N LYS A 2 18.22 15.23 -51.53
CA LYS A 2 17.92 16.28 -50.52
C LYS A 2 16.82 15.90 -49.50
N LYS A 3 15.69 15.32 -49.93
CA LYS A 3 14.59 14.91 -49.02
C LYS A 3 15.01 13.86 -47.97
N ARG A 4 15.88 12.91 -48.35
CA ARG A 4 16.37 11.82 -47.47
C ARG A 4 17.34 12.34 -46.39
N LYS A 5 18.17 13.35 -46.71
CA LYS A 5 19.02 14.05 -45.73
C LYS A 5 18.22 14.96 -44.79
N PHE A 6 17.14 15.57 -45.28
CA PHE A 6 16.23 16.39 -44.48
C PHE A 6 15.47 15.54 -43.44
N VAL A 7 14.92 14.39 -43.84
CA VAL A 7 14.27 13.45 -42.91
C VAL A 7 15.26 12.87 -41.88
N GLN A 8 16.50 12.59 -42.28
CA GLN A 8 17.55 12.12 -41.37
C GLN A 8 18.02 13.16 -40.35
N ALA A 9 17.91 14.46 -40.67
CA ALA A 9 18.20 15.55 -39.74
C ALA A 9 16.98 15.92 -38.86
N LEU A 10 15.76 15.72 -39.38
CA LEU A 10 14.51 15.98 -38.66
C LEU A 10 14.25 14.96 -37.54
N MET A 11 14.63 13.69 -37.75
CA MET A 11 14.39 12.60 -36.79
C MET A 11 15.05 12.80 -35.41
N PRO A 12 16.34 13.17 -35.28
CA PRO A 12 16.92 13.46 -33.96
C PRO A 12 16.32 14.71 -33.31
N VAL A 13 15.96 15.74 -34.09
CA VAL A 13 15.28 16.94 -33.59
C VAL A 13 13.90 16.61 -33.04
N MET A 14 13.16 15.73 -33.73
CA MET A 14 11.85 15.26 -33.29
C MET A 14 11.93 14.37 -32.04
N MET A 15 12.97 13.54 -31.91
CA MET A 15 13.24 12.77 -30.70
C MET A 15 13.59 13.67 -29.51
N ILE A 16 14.43 14.69 -29.72
CA ILE A 16 14.79 15.67 -28.67
C ILE A 16 13.55 16.49 -28.28
N ALA A 17 12.76 16.95 -29.24
CA ALA A 17 11.51 17.65 -28.98
C ALA A 17 10.52 16.77 -28.19
N MET A 18 10.44 15.47 -28.51
CA MET A 18 9.62 14.52 -27.77
C MET A 18 10.12 14.31 -26.34
N ILE A 19 11.44 14.21 -26.12
CA ILE A 19 12.03 14.14 -24.77
C ILE A 19 11.72 15.41 -23.96
N VAL A 20 11.81 16.59 -24.58
CA VAL A 20 11.49 17.88 -23.93
C VAL A 20 9.98 17.99 -23.63
N LEU A 21 9.12 17.50 -24.52
CA LEU A 21 7.67 17.44 -24.31
C LEU A 21 7.26 16.41 -23.23
N LEU A 22 8.03 15.33 -23.06
CA LEU A 22 7.82 14.32 -22.02
C LEU A 22 8.48 14.67 -20.69
N ALA A 23 9.35 15.69 -20.62
CA ALA A 23 9.82 16.28 -19.38
C ALA A 23 8.68 17.08 -18.73
N GLY A 24 7.63 16.39 -18.31
CA GLY A 24 6.46 16.95 -17.66
C GLY A 24 6.86 17.62 -16.35
N CYS A 25 7.04 18.93 -16.40
CA CYS A 25 7.26 19.78 -15.25
C CYS A 25 5.90 20.01 -14.55
N GLY A 26 5.40 18.99 -13.86
CA GLY A 26 4.28 19.13 -12.92
C GLY A 26 4.80 19.71 -11.62
N THR A 27 4.20 20.80 -11.15
CA THR A 27 4.74 21.66 -10.07
C THR A 27 4.66 21.09 -8.66
N GLN A 28 4.08 19.90 -8.45
CA GLN A 28 3.99 19.28 -7.12
C GLN A 28 3.93 17.74 -7.27
N PRO A 29 5.07 17.04 -7.40
CA PRO A 29 5.05 15.58 -7.39
C PRO A 29 4.71 15.11 -5.98
N MET A 30 3.42 14.84 -5.72
CA MET A 30 2.90 14.61 -4.37
C MET A 30 3.58 13.48 -3.60
N VAL A 31 4.13 12.49 -4.32
CA VAL A 31 4.90 11.37 -3.78
C VAL A 31 6.41 11.67 -3.69
N LEU A 32 6.93 12.62 -4.49
CA LEU A 32 8.36 12.98 -4.50
C LEU A 32 8.69 14.17 -3.59
N ASP A 33 7.68 14.87 -3.05
CA ASP A 33 7.81 15.84 -1.96
C ASP A 33 6.98 15.39 -0.73
N PRO A 34 7.42 14.33 -0.03
CA PRO A 34 6.72 13.81 1.13
C PRO A 34 6.86 14.75 2.34
N LYS A 35 5.81 14.80 3.17
CA LYS A 35 5.69 15.64 4.36
C LYS A 35 5.59 14.82 5.65
N GLY A 36 6.08 13.58 5.60
CA GLY A 36 6.14 12.68 6.75
C GLY A 36 7.31 11.70 6.63
N PRO A 37 7.69 11.06 7.74
CA PRO A 37 8.91 10.25 7.80
C PRO A 37 8.81 8.98 6.95
N VAL A 38 7.62 8.38 6.88
CA VAL A 38 7.35 7.18 6.05
C VAL A 38 7.45 7.54 4.57
N GLY A 39 6.86 8.67 4.16
CA GLY A 39 6.96 9.16 2.78
C GLY A 39 8.39 9.51 2.37
N ALA A 40 9.20 10.08 3.28
CA ALA A 40 10.61 10.41 3.02
C ALA A 40 11.43 9.17 2.67
N GLU A 41 11.33 8.11 3.48
CA GLU A 41 12.02 6.84 3.22
C GLU A 41 11.54 6.18 1.90
N GLN A 42 10.24 6.31 1.57
CA GLN A 42 9.70 5.84 0.29
C GLN A 42 10.27 6.59 -0.90
N ARG A 43 10.39 7.92 -0.80
CA ARG A 43 11.03 8.76 -1.83
C ARG A 43 12.48 8.33 -2.04
N ASP A 44 13.23 8.10 -0.97
CA ASP A 44 14.63 7.68 -1.07
C ASP A 44 14.76 6.33 -1.80
N LEU A 45 13.88 5.37 -1.48
CA LEU A 45 13.83 4.08 -2.19
C LEU A 45 13.50 4.27 -3.67
N ILE A 46 12.54 5.14 -4.02
CA ILE A 46 12.19 5.47 -5.41
C ILE A 46 13.40 6.07 -6.13
N MET A 47 14.10 7.02 -5.51
CA MET A 47 15.27 7.68 -6.10
C MET A 47 16.42 6.70 -6.33
N ILE A 48 16.73 5.85 -5.34
CA ILE A 48 17.76 4.80 -5.46
C ILE A 48 17.41 3.83 -6.60
N SER A 49 16.17 3.34 -6.65
CA SER A 49 15.69 2.42 -7.69
C SER A 49 15.74 3.07 -9.08
N THR A 50 15.34 4.34 -9.18
CA THR A 50 15.36 5.09 -10.45
C THR A 50 16.79 5.26 -10.97
N VAL A 51 17.74 5.63 -10.12
CA VAL A 51 19.15 5.78 -10.49
C VAL A 51 19.72 4.43 -10.96
N LEU A 52 19.44 3.35 -10.23
CA LEU A 52 19.95 2.03 -10.56
C LEU A 52 19.34 1.46 -11.86
N CYS A 53 18.03 1.65 -12.09
CA CYS A 53 17.40 1.33 -13.37
C CYS A 53 18.02 2.14 -14.53
N THR A 54 18.31 3.42 -14.29
CA THR A 54 18.94 4.30 -15.29
C THR A 54 20.35 3.82 -15.66
N ILE A 55 21.14 3.35 -14.70
CA ILE A 55 22.48 2.79 -14.92
C ILE A 55 22.45 1.56 -15.84
N ILE A 56 21.39 0.76 -15.81
CA ILE A 56 21.24 -0.40 -16.71
C ILE A 56 20.72 0.04 -18.07
N LEU A 57 19.66 0.86 -18.08
CA LEU A 57 18.90 1.18 -19.28
C LEU A 57 19.69 2.11 -20.23
N VAL A 58 20.41 3.10 -19.69
CA VAL A 58 21.17 4.06 -20.51
C VAL A 58 22.28 3.38 -21.33
N PRO A 59 23.16 2.53 -20.76
CA PRO A 59 24.15 1.79 -21.55
C PRO A 59 23.53 0.86 -22.58
N VAL A 60 22.43 0.16 -22.26
CA VAL A 60 21.75 -0.73 -23.22
C VAL A 60 21.23 0.06 -24.43
N LEU A 61 20.57 1.19 -24.19
CA LEU A 61 20.09 2.06 -25.27
C LEU A 61 21.26 2.69 -26.05
N ALA A 62 22.32 3.12 -25.37
CA ALA A 62 23.51 3.70 -26.00
C ALA A 62 24.25 2.67 -26.87
N LEU A 63 24.45 1.45 -26.38
CA LEU A 63 25.05 0.35 -27.14
C LEU A 63 24.18 -0.03 -28.33
N THR A 64 22.85 -0.10 -28.16
CA THR A 64 21.92 -0.38 -29.26
C THR A 64 22.00 0.70 -30.33
N ALA A 65 21.95 1.98 -29.94
CA ALA A 65 22.11 3.10 -30.86
C ALA A 65 23.47 3.09 -31.56
N TRP A 66 24.54 2.76 -30.83
CA TRP A 66 25.90 2.63 -31.36
C TRP A 66 26.00 1.49 -32.38
N ILE A 67 25.46 0.30 -32.09
CA ILE A 67 25.45 -0.85 -33.00
C ILE A 67 24.69 -0.50 -34.27
N VAL A 68 23.48 0.06 -34.14
CA VAL A 68 22.67 0.49 -35.29
C VAL A 68 23.43 1.53 -36.11
N TRP A 69 24.09 2.50 -35.48
CA TRP A 69 24.82 3.54 -36.20
C TRP A 69 26.09 3.01 -36.89
N ARG A 70 26.88 2.16 -36.20
CA ARG A 70 28.18 1.64 -36.66
C ARG A 70 28.06 0.55 -37.71
N TYR A 71 27.06 -0.33 -37.59
CA TYR A 71 26.85 -1.51 -38.45
C TYR A 71 25.72 -1.33 -39.46
N ARG A 72 25.11 -0.14 -39.56
CA ARG A 72 24.14 0.16 -40.62
C ARG A 72 24.76 -0.04 -42.01
N ASP A 73 23.99 -0.67 -42.87
CA ASP A 73 24.35 -0.91 -44.27
C ASP A 73 24.43 0.42 -45.05
N LYS A 74 25.65 0.75 -45.49
CA LYS A 74 26.00 1.97 -46.23
C LYS A 74 27.16 1.66 -47.17
N GLU A 75 27.11 2.23 -48.38
CA GLU A 75 28.24 2.21 -49.30
C GLU A 75 29.51 2.74 -48.60
N GLY A 76 30.56 1.92 -48.57
CA GLY A 76 31.87 2.24 -47.98
C GLY A 76 32.02 1.99 -46.48
N ASN A 77 31.07 1.30 -45.82
CA ASN A 77 31.21 0.97 -44.39
C ASN A 77 32.33 -0.08 -44.16
N ARG A 78 33.38 0.31 -43.41
CA ARG A 78 34.51 -0.57 -43.03
C ARG A 78 34.25 -1.35 -41.73
N ALA A 79 33.00 -1.67 -41.42
CA ALA A 79 32.66 -2.48 -40.26
C ALA A 79 33.08 -3.95 -40.48
N SER A 80 33.66 -4.60 -39.47
CA SER A 80 33.93 -6.03 -39.54
C SER A 80 32.61 -6.79 -39.59
N TYR A 81 32.31 -7.43 -40.73
CA TYR A 81 31.13 -8.26 -40.91
C TYR A 81 31.46 -9.72 -40.58
N LYS A 82 30.83 -10.28 -39.54
CA LYS A 82 31.02 -11.67 -39.10
C LYS A 82 29.65 -12.36 -38.90
N PRO A 83 29.06 -12.93 -39.96
CA PRO A 83 27.69 -13.49 -39.92
C PRO A 83 27.59 -14.79 -39.09
N ASN A 84 28.68 -15.55 -38.95
CA ASN A 84 28.67 -16.87 -38.31
C ASN A 84 29.16 -16.84 -36.85
N TRP A 85 29.44 -15.67 -36.29
CA TRP A 85 29.88 -15.55 -34.91
C TRP A 85 28.67 -15.43 -33.99
N ALA A 86 28.28 -16.56 -33.39
CA ALA A 86 27.05 -16.68 -32.60
C ALA A 86 27.32 -16.91 -31.10
N HIS A 87 28.54 -17.27 -30.71
CA HIS A 87 28.85 -17.64 -29.32
C HIS A 87 30.12 -16.94 -28.83
N SER A 88 30.04 -16.37 -27.64
CA SER A 88 31.19 -15.90 -26.88
C SER A 88 30.93 -16.07 -25.39
N THR A 89 31.54 -17.09 -24.80
CA THR A 89 31.34 -17.43 -23.37
C THR A 89 31.69 -16.26 -22.45
N THR A 90 32.68 -15.44 -22.84
CA THR A 90 33.06 -14.23 -22.09
C THR A 90 31.97 -13.17 -22.05
N LEU A 91 31.26 -12.94 -23.17
CA LEU A 91 30.17 -11.95 -23.23
C LEU A 91 28.92 -12.47 -22.54
N GLU A 92 28.66 -13.76 -22.66
CA GLU A 92 27.56 -14.43 -21.97
C GLU A 92 27.71 -14.31 -20.45
N VAL A 93 28.89 -14.62 -19.91
CA VAL A 93 29.17 -14.50 -18.46
C VAL A 93 29.01 -13.05 -17.99
N VAL A 94 29.53 -12.07 -18.73
CA VAL A 94 29.41 -10.65 -18.36
C VAL A 94 27.95 -10.18 -18.36
N TRP A 95 27.18 -10.54 -19.37
CA TRP A 95 25.77 -10.13 -19.49
C TRP A 95 24.88 -10.83 -18.46
N TRP A 96 25.23 -12.03 -17.98
CA TRP A 96 24.53 -12.69 -16.88
C TRP A 96 24.97 -12.18 -15.50
N ALA A 97 26.27 -12.01 -15.27
CA ALA A 97 26.81 -11.65 -13.97
C ALA A 97 26.37 -10.25 -13.52
N ILE A 98 26.39 -9.25 -14.42
CA ILE A 98 26.06 -7.86 -14.07
C ILE A 98 24.61 -7.74 -13.56
N PRO A 99 23.56 -8.22 -14.27
CA PRO A 99 22.19 -8.18 -13.77
C PRO A 99 21.99 -8.96 -12.46
N ILE A 100 22.61 -10.13 -12.31
CA ILE A 100 22.48 -10.93 -11.08
C ILE A 100 23.01 -10.15 -9.87
N VAL A 101 24.19 -9.53 -9.97
CA VAL A 101 24.77 -8.74 -8.88
C VAL A 101 23.90 -7.53 -8.53
N ILE A 102 23.36 -6.86 -9.54
CA ILE A 102 22.50 -5.70 -9.34
C ILE A 102 21.18 -6.09 -8.65
N ILE A 103 20.53 -7.16 -9.14
CA ILE A 103 19.28 -7.66 -8.53
C ILE A 103 19.52 -8.17 -7.11
N ALA A 104 20.65 -8.85 -6.85
CA ALA A 104 21.00 -9.26 -5.49
C ALA A 104 21.16 -8.06 -4.54
N THR A 105 21.80 -6.98 -5.01
CA THR A 105 21.96 -5.74 -4.23
C THR A 105 20.60 -5.09 -3.95
N LEU A 106 19.74 -4.98 -4.96
CA LEU A 106 18.38 -4.47 -4.79
C LEU A 106 17.55 -5.33 -3.83
N ALA A 107 17.66 -6.67 -3.90
CA ALA A 107 16.91 -7.56 -3.02
C ALA A 107 17.24 -7.31 -1.55
N VAL A 108 18.53 -7.10 -1.21
CA VAL A 108 18.96 -6.79 0.16
C VAL A 108 18.38 -5.45 0.63
N VAL A 109 18.44 -4.42 -0.22
CA VAL A 109 17.87 -3.09 0.08
C VAL A 109 16.36 -3.20 0.28
N THR A 110 15.65 -3.86 -0.63
CA THR A 110 14.19 -4.05 -0.55
C THR A 110 13.78 -4.74 0.75
N ILE A 111 14.45 -5.84 1.14
CA ILE A 111 14.13 -6.53 2.40
C ILE A 111 14.30 -5.60 3.61
N ARG A 112 15.38 -4.79 3.64
CA ARG A 112 15.62 -3.83 4.72
C ARG A 112 14.51 -2.78 4.82
N TYR A 113 14.14 -2.19 3.69
CA TYR A 113 13.07 -1.18 3.64
C TYR A 113 11.70 -1.77 3.96
N THR A 114 11.38 -2.98 3.50
CA THR A 114 10.12 -3.67 3.80
C THR A 114 9.93 -3.88 5.31
N HIS A 115 10.97 -4.30 6.02
CA HIS A 115 10.89 -4.45 7.49
C HIS A 115 10.97 -3.12 8.26
N ALA A 116 11.59 -2.10 7.68
CA ALA A 116 11.66 -0.77 8.29
C ALA A 116 10.32 -0.04 8.20
N LEU A 117 9.64 -0.16 7.04
CA LEU A 117 8.39 0.53 6.69
C LEU A 117 7.16 -0.37 6.85
N GLU A 118 7.24 -1.38 7.71
CA GLU A 118 6.09 -2.23 8.01
C GLU A 118 4.94 -1.38 8.59
N PRO A 119 3.75 -1.35 7.94
CA PRO A 119 2.68 -0.41 8.31
C PRO A 119 2.21 -0.52 9.76
N SER A 120 2.26 -1.71 10.36
CA SER A 120 1.76 -1.98 11.71
C SER A 120 2.80 -1.70 12.80
N LYS A 121 3.99 -1.25 12.44
CA LYS A 121 5.06 -0.93 13.40
C LYS A 121 4.91 0.51 13.91
N PRO A 122 4.88 0.74 15.24
CA PRO A 122 4.85 2.10 15.79
C PRO A 122 6.06 2.93 15.34
N LEU A 123 5.81 4.20 15.02
CA LEU A 123 6.87 5.15 14.72
C LEU A 123 7.64 5.51 16.00
N LYS A 124 8.94 5.73 15.86
CA LYS A 124 9.78 6.22 16.97
C LYS A 124 9.51 7.71 17.16
N SER A 125 8.82 8.07 18.23
CA SER A 125 8.57 9.45 18.62
C SER A 125 8.47 9.55 20.14
N ASP A 126 8.77 10.73 20.68
CA ASP A 126 8.63 11.03 22.11
C ASP A 126 7.16 11.24 22.52
N LYS A 127 6.27 11.42 21.54
CA LYS A 127 4.83 11.62 21.76
C LYS A 127 4.06 10.30 21.66
N ALA A 128 3.06 10.14 22.53
CA ALA A 128 2.14 9.00 22.46
C ALA A 128 1.32 9.06 21.16
N PRO A 129 1.09 7.91 20.49
CA PRO A 129 0.32 7.87 19.26
C PRO A 129 -1.15 8.16 19.52
N ILE A 130 -1.78 8.94 18.63
CA ILE A 130 -3.24 9.15 18.65
C ILE A 130 -3.90 8.07 17.80
N THR A 131 -4.90 7.38 18.35
CA THR A 131 -5.66 6.38 17.61
C THR A 131 -6.78 7.02 16.80
N VAL A 132 -6.80 6.76 15.49
CA VAL A 132 -7.88 7.16 14.58
C VAL A 132 -8.40 5.92 13.88
N GLN A 133 -9.67 5.63 14.06
CA GLN A 133 -10.35 4.55 13.38
C GLN A 133 -10.94 5.05 12.07
N VAL A 134 -10.62 4.37 10.98
CA VAL A 134 -11.03 4.71 9.62
C VAL A 134 -11.94 3.61 9.11
N THR A 135 -13.17 3.98 8.77
CA THR A 135 -14.13 3.08 8.12
C THR A 135 -14.40 3.58 6.70
N SER A 136 -14.10 2.75 5.70
CA SER A 136 -14.59 3.00 4.35
C SER A 136 -16.05 2.58 4.23
N LEU A 137 -16.90 3.55 3.91
CA LEU A 137 -18.31 3.36 3.55
C LEU A 137 -18.45 3.48 2.02
N ASP A 138 -19.65 3.25 1.49
CA ASP A 138 -19.92 3.48 0.06
C ASP A 138 -19.74 4.96 -0.31
N TRP A 139 -18.58 5.26 -0.91
CA TRP A 139 -18.14 6.56 -1.40
C TRP A 139 -18.00 7.65 -0.33
N LYS A 140 -17.73 7.26 0.91
CA LYS A 140 -17.49 8.17 2.05
C LYS A 140 -16.42 7.57 2.97
N TRP A 141 -15.66 8.44 3.60
CA TRP A 141 -14.71 8.08 4.65
C TRP A 141 -15.23 8.54 6.00
N LEU A 142 -15.39 7.60 6.94
CA LEU A 142 -15.72 7.89 8.33
C LEU A 142 -14.45 7.78 9.18
N PHE A 143 -14.13 8.87 9.87
CA PHE A 143 -13.02 8.96 10.82
C PHE A 143 -13.59 9.06 12.23
N THR A 144 -13.24 8.12 13.10
CA THR A 144 -13.66 8.10 14.50
C THR A 144 -12.43 8.23 15.40
N TYR A 145 -12.51 9.12 16.39
CA TYR A 145 -11.46 9.36 17.38
C TYR A 145 -11.95 8.78 18.71
N PRO A 146 -11.69 7.49 19.01
CA PRO A 146 -12.28 6.80 20.16
C PRO A 146 -11.96 7.48 21.50
N GLU A 147 -10.71 7.90 21.69
CA GLU A 147 -10.26 8.57 22.92
C GLU A 147 -10.89 9.96 23.12
N LEU A 148 -11.26 10.63 22.02
CA LEU A 148 -11.84 11.97 22.03
C LEU A 148 -13.36 11.95 21.99
N GLY A 149 -13.97 10.83 21.60
CA GLY A 149 -15.42 10.64 21.48
C GLY A 149 -16.06 11.39 20.31
N ILE A 150 -15.29 11.77 19.28
CA ILE A 150 -15.78 12.54 18.13
C ILE A 150 -15.64 11.75 16.83
N ALA A 151 -16.41 12.12 15.81
CA ALA A 151 -16.25 11.59 14.46
C ALA A 151 -16.40 12.65 13.38
N THR A 152 -15.79 12.41 12.24
CA THR A 152 -15.86 13.26 11.06
C THR A 152 -16.05 12.42 9.79
N VAL A 153 -16.68 13.01 8.78
CA VAL A 153 -16.87 12.39 7.46
C VAL A 153 -16.09 13.20 6.43
N ASN A 154 -15.29 12.52 5.60
CA ASN A 154 -14.48 13.10 4.52
C ASN A 154 -13.50 14.20 4.96
N TYR A 155 -13.21 14.31 6.26
CA TYR A 155 -12.27 15.27 6.82
C TYR A 155 -11.52 14.64 7.99
N LEU A 156 -10.20 14.77 7.99
CA LEU A 156 -9.30 14.28 9.02
C LEU A 156 -8.44 15.47 9.49
N GLN A 157 -8.33 15.68 10.79
CA GLN A 157 -7.40 16.67 11.34
C GLN A 157 -6.45 15.95 12.30
N ILE A 158 -5.16 16.21 12.16
CA ILE A 158 -4.12 15.58 12.96
C ILE A 158 -3.15 16.65 13.48
N PRO A 159 -2.54 16.47 14.66
CA PRO A 159 -1.46 17.34 15.10
C PRO A 159 -0.15 17.01 14.37
N GLU A 160 0.65 18.03 14.08
CA GLU A 160 2.02 17.88 13.57
C GLU A 160 2.92 17.13 14.56
N ASP A 161 3.99 16.52 14.04
CA ASP A 161 5.04 15.83 14.80
C ASP A 161 4.50 14.77 15.78
N THR A 162 3.35 14.18 15.48
CA THR A 162 2.68 13.23 16.37
C THR A 162 2.32 11.98 15.58
N PRO A 163 2.77 10.78 16.01
CA PRO A 163 2.38 9.54 15.35
C PRO A 163 0.87 9.32 15.44
N ILE A 164 0.26 8.92 14.33
CA ILE A 164 -1.15 8.57 14.25
C ILE A 164 -1.26 7.08 13.95
N LYS A 165 -1.92 6.35 14.84
CA LYS A 165 -2.28 4.95 14.65
C LYS A 165 -3.62 4.89 13.95
N PHE A 166 -3.62 4.57 12.66
CA PHE A 166 -4.82 4.30 11.91
C PHE A 166 -5.24 2.84 12.08
N GLU A 167 -6.48 2.64 12.50
CA GLU A 167 -7.15 1.33 12.50
C GLU A 167 -8.18 1.32 11.39
N LEU A 168 -8.02 0.47 10.39
CA LEU A 168 -8.76 0.56 9.14
C LEU A 168 -9.66 -0.65 8.94
N THR A 169 -10.92 -0.41 8.58
CA THR A 169 -11.87 -1.44 8.19
C THR A 169 -12.81 -0.93 7.09
N SER A 170 -13.64 -1.81 6.54
CA SER A 170 -14.64 -1.46 5.53
C SER A 170 -16.03 -1.97 5.90
N ASP A 171 -17.03 -1.08 5.83
CA ASP A 171 -18.46 -1.45 5.86
C ASP A 171 -19.09 -1.44 4.45
N ALA A 172 -18.23 -1.43 3.43
CA ALA A 172 -18.54 -1.36 2.00
C ALA A 172 -17.55 -2.25 1.21
N PRO A 173 -17.59 -2.29 -0.14
CA PRO A 173 -16.58 -3.01 -0.92
C PRO A 173 -15.15 -2.58 -0.56
N MET A 174 -14.19 -3.50 -0.72
CA MET A 174 -12.78 -3.27 -0.39
C MET A 174 -12.24 -1.98 -1.01
N ASN A 175 -11.65 -1.11 -0.19
CA ASN A 175 -11.00 0.11 -0.65
C ASN A 175 -9.52 0.15 -0.23
N SER A 176 -8.81 1.22 -0.57
CA SER A 176 -7.44 1.48 -0.16
C SER A 176 -7.33 2.90 0.35
N PHE A 177 -7.03 3.06 1.64
CA PHE A 177 -6.81 4.36 2.25
C PHE A 177 -5.43 4.88 1.85
N TRP A 178 -5.38 6.07 1.25
CA TRP A 178 -4.13 6.66 0.80
C TRP A 178 -4.07 8.16 1.02
N VAL A 179 -2.98 8.61 1.65
CA VAL A 179 -2.59 10.02 1.79
C VAL A 179 -1.20 10.18 1.19
N PRO A 180 -1.09 10.53 -0.11
CA PRO A 180 0.16 10.40 -0.87
C PRO A 180 1.37 11.18 -0.32
N GLN A 181 1.14 12.32 0.34
CA GLN A 181 2.23 13.11 0.92
C GLN A 181 2.76 12.54 2.25
N LEU A 182 1.97 11.74 2.96
CA LEU A 182 2.34 11.23 4.29
C LEU A 182 2.99 9.84 4.22
N GLY A 183 2.57 9.00 3.27
CA GLY A 183 3.20 7.70 3.07
C GLY A 183 2.40 6.71 2.22
N GLY A 184 2.59 5.43 2.55
CA GLY A 184 2.01 4.31 1.82
C GLY A 184 0.49 4.19 1.98
N GLN A 185 -0.12 3.47 1.04
CA GLN A 185 -1.52 3.09 1.09
C GLN A 185 -1.72 1.76 1.83
N ILE A 186 -2.90 1.55 2.40
CA ILE A 186 -3.29 0.25 2.98
C ILE A 186 -4.75 -0.07 2.67
N TYR A 187 -5.04 -1.34 2.42
CA TYR A 187 -6.39 -1.79 2.13
C TYR A 187 -7.31 -1.71 3.35
N THR A 188 -8.54 -1.30 3.11
CA THR A 188 -9.66 -1.42 4.03
C THR A 188 -10.51 -2.61 3.59
N MET A 189 -10.67 -3.59 4.49
CA MET A 189 -11.36 -4.84 4.19
C MET A 189 -12.52 -5.06 5.17
N SER A 190 -13.64 -5.56 4.66
CA SER A 190 -14.76 -5.97 5.50
C SER A 190 -14.42 -7.23 6.27
N GLY A 191 -14.69 -7.24 7.58
CA GLY A 191 -14.39 -8.40 8.43
C GLY A 191 -12.99 -8.42 9.04
N MET A 192 -12.14 -7.41 8.75
CA MET A 192 -10.76 -7.33 9.25
C MET A 192 -10.42 -5.90 9.67
N ALA A 193 -9.52 -5.77 10.65
CA ALA A 193 -8.93 -4.51 11.06
C ALA A 193 -7.44 -4.49 10.67
N MET A 194 -7.04 -3.51 9.87
CA MET A 194 -5.65 -3.28 9.48
C MET A 194 -5.07 -2.13 10.31
N THR A 195 -3.76 -2.15 10.58
CA THR A 195 -3.09 -1.07 11.31
C THR A 195 -2.06 -0.40 10.42
N LEU A 196 -2.09 0.94 10.39
CA LEU A 196 -1.14 1.79 9.68
C LEU A 196 -0.68 2.92 10.61
N TYR A 197 0.62 3.12 10.73
CA TYR A 197 1.19 4.30 11.39
C TYR A 197 1.66 5.32 10.36
N LEU A 198 1.20 6.57 10.48
CA LEU A 198 1.73 7.71 9.74
C LEU A 198 1.95 8.89 10.68
N GLN A 199 2.72 9.88 10.21
CA GLN A 199 2.98 11.14 10.89
C GLN A 199 3.10 12.24 9.83
N ALA A 200 2.67 13.45 10.19
CA ALA A 200 2.94 14.66 9.42
C ALA A 200 3.98 15.51 10.15
N ASP A 201 5.05 15.89 9.47
CA ASP A 201 6.18 16.67 10.01
C ASP A 201 6.00 18.18 9.76
N GLU A 202 5.10 18.56 8.86
CA GLU A 202 4.81 19.97 8.55
C GLU A 202 3.31 20.27 8.76
N ILE A 203 2.97 21.50 9.14
CA ILE A 203 1.60 21.99 9.09
C ILE A 203 1.19 22.18 7.63
N GLY A 204 0.01 21.68 7.26
CA GLY A 204 -0.47 21.83 5.90
C GLY A 204 -1.75 21.07 5.60
N HIS A 205 -2.25 21.33 4.40
CA HIS A 205 -3.40 20.62 3.82
C HIS A 205 -2.89 19.51 2.89
N TYR A 206 -3.31 18.29 3.17
CA TYR A 206 -2.97 17.09 2.42
C TYR A 206 -4.21 16.46 1.82
N PHE A 207 -4.08 16.03 0.56
CA PHE A 207 -5.12 15.33 -0.15
C PHE A 207 -5.12 13.84 0.22
N GLY A 208 -6.29 13.29 0.52
CA GLY A 208 -6.52 11.86 0.72
C GLY A 208 -7.53 11.30 -0.27
N THR A 209 -7.36 10.04 -0.67
CA THR A 209 -8.26 9.36 -1.60
C THR A 209 -8.36 7.87 -1.33
N GLY A 210 -9.46 7.27 -1.79
CA GLY A 210 -9.53 5.85 -2.10
C GLY A 210 -8.68 5.50 -3.32
N ALA A 211 -7.85 4.47 -3.22
CA ALA A 211 -6.98 4.02 -4.32
C ALA A 211 -7.43 2.68 -4.94
N ASN A 212 -8.54 2.09 -4.48
CA ASN A 212 -9.10 0.88 -5.07
C ASN A 212 -10.56 1.08 -5.49
N PHE A 213 -10.88 0.65 -6.72
CA PHE A 213 -12.20 0.86 -7.32
C PHE A 213 -13.32 0.27 -6.47
N SER A 214 -14.30 1.10 -6.11
CA SER A 214 -15.42 0.73 -5.24
C SER A 214 -16.79 1.09 -5.82
N GLY A 215 -16.91 1.26 -7.14
CA GLY A 215 -18.19 1.49 -7.83
C GLY A 215 -18.36 2.88 -8.45
N GLU A 216 -19.62 3.25 -8.70
CA GLU A 216 -20.02 4.41 -9.54
C GLU A 216 -19.43 5.75 -9.10
N HIS A 217 -19.45 6.07 -7.80
CA HIS A 217 -18.94 7.33 -7.27
C HIS A 217 -17.54 7.21 -6.65
N PHE A 218 -16.75 6.21 -7.07
CA PHE A 218 -15.37 6.02 -6.59
C PHE A 218 -14.50 7.28 -6.78
N ALA A 219 -14.66 8.00 -7.88
CA ALA A 219 -13.87 9.21 -8.17
C ALA A 219 -14.09 10.34 -7.15
N ASP A 220 -15.27 10.37 -6.51
CA ASP A 220 -15.59 11.37 -5.49
C ASP A 220 -15.11 10.99 -4.10
N MET A 221 -14.52 9.79 -3.95
CA MET A 221 -14.13 9.21 -2.66
C MET A 221 -12.80 9.78 -2.15
N THR A 222 -12.80 11.10 -2.01
CA THR A 222 -11.69 11.94 -1.57
C THR A 222 -11.99 12.50 -0.18
N PHE A 223 -10.94 12.85 0.55
CA PHE A 223 -11.03 13.47 1.87
C PHE A 223 -9.86 14.42 2.08
N ASP A 224 -10.09 15.46 2.86
CA ASP A 224 -9.03 16.40 3.23
C ASP A 224 -8.40 15.98 4.56
N VAL A 225 -7.08 16.01 4.61
CA VAL A 225 -6.29 15.82 5.83
C VAL A 225 -5.62 17.14 6.18
N ASN A 226 -5.86 17.66 7.37
CA ASN A 226 -5.24 18.90 7.83
C ASN A 226 -4.27 18.59 8.98
N ALA A 227 -2.97 18.77 8.76
CA ALA A 227 -2.00 18.76 9.84
C ALA A 227 -1.90 20.14 10.45
N THR A 228 -2.11 20.23 11.76
CA THR A 228 -2.20 21.52 12.48
C THR A 228 -1.34 21.51 13.73
N SER A 229 -1.12 22.68 14.32
CA SER A 229 -0.49 22.76 15.64
C SER A 229 -1.34 22.00 16.67
N LYS A 230 -0.71 21.56 17.76
CA LYS A 230 -1.45 20.91 18.86
C LYS A 230 -2.58 21.79 19.40
N GLN A 231 -2.35 23.10 19.49
CA GLN A 231 -3.34 24.06 19.97
C GLN A 231 -4.56 24.11 19.04
N ASP A 232 -4.35 24.13 17.73
CA ASP A 232 -5.42 24.17 16.75
C ASP A 232 -6.17 22.83 16.67
N PHE A 233 -5.47 21.71 16.87
CA PHE A 233 -6.09 20.40 17.01
C PHE A 233 -7.01 20.35 18.24
N ASP A 234 -6.55 20.82 19.40
CA ASP A 234 -7.35 20.88 20.62
C ASP A 234 -8.58 21.80 20.44
N ALA A 235 -8.40 22.93 19.74
CA ALA A 235 -9.49 23.84 19.38
C ALA A 235 -10.52 23.19 18.43
N PHE A 236 -10.04 22.43 17.45
CA PHE A 236 -10.87 21.64 16.54
C PHE A 236 -11.71 20.61 17.31
N VAL A 237 -11.09 19.88 18.25
CA VAL A 237 -11.79 18.91 19.09
C VAL A 237 -12.86 19.60 19.94
N ALA A 238 -12.52 20.71 20.58
CA ALA A 238 -13.46 21.49 21.39
C ALA A 238 -14.63 22.05 20.58
N LYS A 239 -14.39 22.45 19.33
CA LYS A 239 -15.43 22.90 18.40
C LYS A 239 -16.33 21.75 17.96
N THR A 240 -15.74 20.61 17.61
CA THR A 240 -16.47 19.40 17.16
C THR A 240 -17.38 18.86 18.26
N LYS A 241 -16.92 18.87 19.52
CA LYS A 241 -17.73 18.48 20.69
C LYS A 241 -18.96 19.36 20.93
N LYS A 242 -19.02 20.56 20.36
CA LYS A 242 -20.17 21.48 20.47
C LYS A 242 -21.17 21.35 19.31
N VAL A 243 -20.87 20.53 18.30
CA VAL A 243 -21.77 20.32 17.16
C VAL A 243 -23.02 19.56 17.65
N PRO A 244 -24.24 19.96 17.25
CA PRO A 244 -25.48 19.34 17.73
C PRO A 244 -25.66 17.89 17.26
N ASN A 245 -25.02 17.52 16.14
CA ASN A 245 -25.11 16.20 15.54
C ASN A 245 -24.32 15.18 16.36
N LYS A 246 -24.96 14.06 16.68
CA LYS A 246 -24.35 12.90 17.35
C LYS A 246 -24.43 11.70 16.43
N LEU A 247 -23.36 10.91 16.36
CA LEU A 247 -23.37 9.65 15.63
C LEU A 247 -24.04 8.61 16.53
N THR A 248 -25.33 8.38 16.32
CA THR A 248 -26.08 7.24 16.88
C THR A 248 -26.02 6.05 15.90
N MET A 249 -26.41 4.85 16.34
CA MET A 249 -26.50 3.70 15.42
C MET A 249 -27.47 3.93 14.27
N GLU A 250 -28.61 4.59 14.51
CA GLU A 250 -29.56 4.93 13.45
C GLU A 250 -28.94 5.90 12.44
N SER A 251 -28.22 6.93 12.92
CA SER A 251 -27.53 7.87 12.03
C SER A 251 -26.38 7.22 11.27
N TYR A 252 -25.71 6.23 11.88
CA TYR A 252 -24.67 5.45 11.24
C TYR A 252 -25.25 4.59 10.12
N GLU A 253 -26.36 3.88 10.36
CA GLU A 253 -27.05 3.10 9.31
C GLU A 253 -27.54 3.98 8.17
N ALA A 254 -28.01 5.20 8.48
CA ALA A 254 -28.34 6.19 7.46
C ALA A 254 -27.11 6.65 6.67
N LEU A 255 -25.97 6.85 7.33
CA LEU A 255 -24.71 7.23 6.71
C LEU A 255 -24.10 6.10 5.85
N ALA A 256 -24.25 4.84 6.27
CA ALA A 256 -23.74 3.66 5.60
C ALA A 256 -24.49 3.35 4.29
N LYS A 257 -25.69 3.92 4.07
CA LYS A 257 -26.39 3.79 2.78
C LYS A 257 -25.55 4.41 1.65
N PRO A 258 -25.54 3.77 0.45
CA PRO A 258 -24.82 4.29 -0.70
C PRO A 258 -25.21 5.74 -1.03
N GLY A 259 -24.21 6.59 -1.25
CA GLY A 259 -24.41 7.96 -1.70
C GLY A 259 -23.18 8.83 -1.50
N LYS A 260 -23.22 10.07 -1.99
CA LYS A 260 -22.17 11.06 -1.70
C LYS A 260 -22.48 11.77 -0.39
N SER A 261 -21.44 12.24 0.30
CA SER A 261 -21.60 13.13 1.45
C SER A 261 -20.56 14.24 1.40
N GLY A 262 -20.96 15.45 1.78
CA GLY A 262 -20.01 16.49 2.15
C GLY A 262 -19.35 16.20 3.50
N VAL A 263 -18.51 17.13 3.94
CA VAL A 263 -17.88 17.06 5.26
C VAL A 263 -18.94 17.17 6.36
N GLN A 264 -18.91 16.24 7.31
CA GLN A 264 -19.79 16.24 8.48
C GLN A 264 -18.98 16.06 9.76
N TYR A 265 -19.52 16.58 10.86
CA TYR A 265 -18.91 16.53 12.19
C TYR A 265 -19.92 15.95 13.18
N PHE A 266 -19.46 15.07 14.08
CA PHE A 266 -20.25 14.45 15.12
C PHE A 266 -19.58 14.61 16.48
N SER A 267 -20.36 15.06 17.47
CA SER A 267 -19.87 15.35 18.82
C SER A 267 -19.82 14.13 19.75
N ALA A 268 -20.44 13.02 19.35
CA ALA A 268 -20.48 11.76 20.09
C ALA A 268 -20.45 10.59 19.10
N ILE A 269 -19.89 9.46 19.54
CA ILE A 269 -19.84 8.19 18.81
C ILE A 269 -20.44 7.07 19.66
N PRO A 270 -21.02 6.01 19.05
CA PRO A 270 -21.48 4.86 19.79
C PRO A 270 -20.30 4.04 20.32
N ASP A 271 -20.41 3.53 21.55
CA ASP A 271 -19.37 2.68 22.13
C ASP A 271 -19.18 1.40 21.31
N GLY A 272 -17.92 1.11 21.00
CA GLY A 272 -17.49 -0.07 20.25
C GLY A 272 -18.01 -0.12 18.80
N LEU A 273 -18.26 1.03 18.17
CA LEU A 273 -18.77 1.09 16.80
C LEU A 273 -17.83 0.35 15.83
N PHE A 274 -16.53 0.57 15.93
CA PHE A 274 -15.54 -0.04 15.04
C PHE A 274 -15.52 -1.57 15.15
N GLU A 275 -15.51 -2.11 16.37
CA GLU A 275 -15.53 -3.56 16.61
C GLU A 275 -16.82 -4.20 16.09
N LYS A 276 -17.95 -3.49 16.19
CA LYS A 276 -19.23 -3.94 15.61
C LYS A 276 -19.17 -3.99 14.09
N ILE A 277 -18.55 -3.00 13.44
CA ILE A 277 -18.36 -2.98 11.98
C ILE A 277 -17.46 -4.13 11.53
N VAL A 278 -16.33 -4.32 12.21
CA VAL A 278 -15.39 -5.42 11.91
C VAL A 278 -16.11 -6.78 12.05
N THR A 279 -16.83 -6.99 13.15
CA THR A 279 -17.47 -8.29 13.43
C THR A 279 -18.75 -8.55 12.65
N LYS A 280 -19.36 -7.51 12.04
CA LYS A 280 -20.58 -7.60 11.21
C LYS A 280 -20.45 -8.66 10.11
N TYR A 281 -19.27 -8.76 9.51
CA TYR A 281 -19.01 -9.67 8.38
C TYR A 281 -18.35 -10.99 8.78
N THR A 282 -17.89 -11.13 10.04
CA THR A 282 -17.20 -12.34 10.52
C THR A 282 -18.17 -13.45 10.93
N LYS A 283 -19.41 -13.11 11.33
CA LYS A 283 -20.40 -14.08 11.87
C LYS A 283 -20.87 -15.16 10.89
N GLY A 284 -20.47 -15.13 9.62
CA GLY A 284 -20.76 -16.15 8.61
C GLY A 284 -19.55 -17.02 8.22
N GLN A 285 -18.34 -16.69 8.69
CA GLN A 285 -17.16 -17.55 8.48
C GLN A 285 -17.12 -18.59 9.58
N SER A 286 -17.55 -19.82 9.24
CA SER A 286 -17.23 -20.99 10.04
C SER A 286 -15.71 -21.05 10.19
N ILE A 287 -15.21 -20.72 11.38
CA ILE A 287 -13.81 -20.89 11.74
C ILE A 287 -13.57 -22.39 11.66
N HIS A 288 -12.95 -22.85 10.56
CA HIS A 288 -12.33 -24.16 10.51
C HIS A 288 -11.29 -24.18 11.63
N SER A 289 -11.71 -24.76 12.76
CA SER A 289 -10.88 -24.99 13.93
C SER A 289 -9.93 -26.13 13.58
N GLY A 290 -8.85 -25.78 12.89
CA GLY A 290 -7.81 -26.68 12.46
C GLY A 290 -6.45 -26.16 12.89
N HIS A 291 -5.97 -26.69 14.01
CA HIS A 291 -4.57 -26.71 14.47
C HIS A 291 -4.01 -25.46 15.19
N GLY A 292 -4.02 -25.55 16.52
CA GLY A 292 -2.74 -25.68 17.24
C GLY A 292 -2.15 -24.40 17.85
N ALA A 293 -2.71 -23.95 18.97
CA ALA A 293 -1.97 -23.18 19.97
C ALA A 293 -2.38 -23.65 21.37
N ALA A 294 -1.76 -24.74 21.83
CA ALA A 294 -1.79 -25.09 23.24
C ALA A 294 -0.81 -24.15 23.96
N ALA A 295 -1.34 -23.10 24.58
CA ALA A 295 -0.63 -22.35 25.58
C ALA A 295 -0.51 -23.22 26.83
N GLU A 296 0.71 -23.61 27.18
CA GLU A 296 1.04 -24.17 28.49
C GLU A 296 0.64 -23.16 29.57
N THR A 297 -0.31 -23.56 30.42
CA THR A 297 -0.45 -22.95 31.75
C THR A 297 -0.51 -24.09 32.75
N THR A 298 0.63 -24.28 33.41
CA THR A 298 0.86 -25.16 34.55
C THR A 298 -0.10 -24.77 35.67
N LYS A 299 -1.07 -25.64 35.96
CA LYS A 299 -1.68 -25.72 37.30
C LYS A 299 -1.73 -27.18 37.70
N GLU A 300 -0.86 -27.52 38.62
CA GLU A 300 -0.85 -28.77 39.38
C GLU A 300 -2.16 -28.89 40.17
N THR A 301 -2.87 -30.00 39.97
CA THR A 301 -3.75 -30.56 41.00
C THR A 301 -3.65 -32.09 40.95
N PRO A 302 -3.54 -32.81 42.07
CA PRO A 302 -3.13 -34.21 42.07
C PRO A 302 -4.27 -35.16 41.69
N LYS A 303 -3.86 -36.26 41.03
CA LYS A 303 -4.66 -37.44 40.69
C LYS A 303 -5.36 -38.07 41.91
N SER A 304 -6.62 -38.43 41.72
CA SER A 304 -7.36 -39.48 42.44
C SER A 304 -8.01 -40.36 41.37
N SER A 305 -7.35 -41.47 41.01
CA SER A 305 -7.72 -42.85 41.37
C SER A 305 -8.87 -43.43 40.53
N GLY A 306 -8.63 -44.58 39.91
CA GLY A 306 -9.70 -45.45 39.38
C GLY A 306 -9.52 -45.83 37.92
N SER A 307 -8.56 -46.71 37.64
CA SER A 307 -8.51 -47.48 36.40
C SER A 307 -9.45 -48.67 36.57
N ASP A 308 -10.49 -48.76 35.73
CA ASP A 308 -11.20 -50.00 35.48
C ASP A 308 -11.38 -50.21 33.97
N LYS A 309 -10.52 -51.11 33.47
CA LYS A 309 -10.83 -52.29 32.65
C LYS A 309 -11.81 -52.17 31.46
N ASN A 310 -11.19 -52.44 30.30
CA ASN A 310 -11.52 -53.51 29.34
C ASN A 310 -12.59 -53.24 28.27
N GLY A 311 -12.21 -53.47 27.01
CA GLY A 311 -13.15 -53.46 25.87
C GLY A 311 -12.49 -53.26 24.51
N THR A 312 -11.62 -54.19 24.08
CA THR A 312 -11.23 -54.35 22.68
C THR A 312 -12.41 -54.85 21.84
N MET A 313 -12.75 -54.14 20.76
CA MET A 313 -13.41 -54.73 19.60
C MET A 313 -12.78 -54.16 18.32
N GLU A 314 -12.28 -55.09 17.51
CA GLU A 314 -11.85 -54.92 16.13
C GLU A 314 -13.04 -54.58 15.23
N HIS A 315 -12.82 -53.79 14.17
CA HIS A 315 -13.43 -54.04 12.87
C HIS A 315 -12.65 -53.34 11.73
N GLN A 316 -11.78 -54.15 11.11
CA GLN A 316 -11.79 -54.50 9.69
C GLN A 316 -11.82 -53.39 8.63
N MET A 317 -10.68 -53.29 7.93
CA MET A 317 -10.49 -52.62 6.64
C MET A 317 -11.26 -53.35 5.52
N ASP A 318 -11.90 -52.59 4.63
CA ASP A 318 -12.32 -53.06 3.31
C ASP A 318 -11.61 -52.26 2.22
N HIS A 319 -10.85 -52.99 1.38
CA HIS A 319 -10.18 -52.51 0.18
C HIS A 319 -10.86 -53.20 -1.00
N SER A 320 -11.61 -52.45 -1.83
CA SER A 320 -11.74 -52.88 -3.23
C SER A 320 -12.37 -51.87 -4.18
N GLN A 321 -11.80 -51.88 -5.40
CA GLN A 321 -12.33 -51.48 -6.70
C GLN A 321 -12.15 -50.02 -7.14
N MET A 322 -11.11 -49.79 -7.96
CA MET A 322 -11.34 -49.15 -9.25
C MET A 322 -10.46 -49.77 -10.34
N LYS A 323 -11.13 -50.39 -11.31
CA LYS A 323 -10.60 -50.98 -12.54
C LYS A 323 -10.20 -49.87 -13.52
N THR A 324 -9.08 -50.07 -14.22
CA THR A 324 -8.77 -49.44 -15.52
C THR A 324 -8.62 -50.54 -16.57
N THR A 325 -9.36 -50.43 -17.66
CA THR A 325 -9.17 -51.26 -18.87
C THR A 325 -9.10 -50.35 -20.09
N LYS A 326 -8.01 -50.52 -20.85
CA LYS A 326 -7.68 -50.08 -22.21
C LYS A 326 -7.49 -48.58 -22.48
#